data_AF-A0A136LLS7-F1
#
_entry.id   AF-A0A136LLS7-F1
#
_cell.length_a   1.000
_cell.length_b   1.000
_cell.length_c   1.000
_cell.angle_alpha   90.00
_cell.angle_beta   90.00
_cell.angle_gamma   90.00
#
_symmetry.space_group_name_H-M   'P 1'
#
loop_
_entity.id
_entity.type
_entity.pdbx_description
1 polymer ?
#
loop_
_entity_poly.entity_id
_entity_poly.type
_entity_poly.pdbx_seq_one_letter_code
_entity_poly.pdbx_strand_id
1 'polypeptide(L)'
;MAKGKISSGIALLALVGALALVGLVVYDVLFSRPHLMRGVIVDKLFVPGKNNAGPHALPYGKYRSYDYAIQAEQQEQWIAFVQVDDGKVLKVNCHSNHYEIKQVDDTLHFKKYTGELLHIDYFSHNEEDVEQEGI
;
A
#
# COMPACT_ATOMS: atom_id res chain seq x y z
N MET A 1 8.07 43.77 23.65
CA MET A 1 7.26 42.53 23.81
C MET A 1 6.42 42.12 22.59
N ALA A 2 6.63 42.69 21.38
CA ALA A 2 5.80 42.37 20.20
C ALA A 2 6.37 41.25 19.29
N LYS A 3 7.68 40.98 19.36
CA LYS A 3 8.37 40.03 18.45
C LYS A 3 7.92 38.57 18.63
N GLY A 4 7.55 38.17 19.85
CA GLY A 4 7.11 36.81 20.15
C GLY A 4 5.72 36.45 19.59
N LYS A 5 4.80 37.42 19.53
CA LYS A 5 3.41 37.20 19.07
C LYS A 5 3.30 37.04 17.55
N ILE A 6 4.15 37.75 16.80
CA ILE A 6 4.19 37.66 15.33
C ILE A 6 4.82 36.33 14.90
N SER A 7 5.92 35.92 15.56
CA SER A 7 6.56 34.62 15.34
C SER A 7 5.62 33.45 15.64
N SER A 8 4.89 33.51 16.77
CA SER A 8 3.91 32.47 17.12
C SER A 8 2.73 32.43 16.17
N GLY A 9 2.29 33.57 15.64
CA GLY A 9 1.20 33.63 14.65
C GLY A 9 1.59 33.00 13.31
N ILE A 10 2.80 33.29 12.82
CA ILE A 10 3.33 32.67 11.59
C ILE A 10 3.55 31.17 11.79
N ALA A 11 4.08 30.75 12.94
CA ALA A 11 4.26 29.34 13.26
C ALA A 11 2.92 28.59 13.34
N LEU A 12 1.88 29.20 13.91
CA LEU A 12 0.54 28.62 13.96
C LEU A 12 -0.06 28.47 12.55
N LEU A 13 0.06 29.51 11.71
CA LEU A 13 -0.40 29.45 10.32
C LEU A 13 0.34 28.38 9.51
N ALA A 14 1.66 28.26 9.70
CA ALA A 14 2.45 27.22 9.06
C ALA A 14 2.03 25.81 9.52
N LEU A 15 1.76 25.64 10.82
CA LEU A 15 1.28 24.38 11.39
C LEU A 15 -0.11 24.00 10.84
N VAL A 16 -1.05 24.94 10.79
CA VAL A 16 -2.39 24.71 10.22
C VAL A 16 -2.29 24.40 8.73
N GLY A 17 -1.44 25.10 7.98
CA GLY A 17 -1.18 24.81 6.56
C GLY A 17 -0.59 23.41 6.34
N ALA A 18 0.37 23.00 7.18
CA ALA A 18 0.94 21.66 7.11
C ALA A 18 -0.10 20.57 7.44
N LEU A 19 -0.94 20.79 8.46
CA LEU A 19 -2.04 19.87 8.79
C LEU A 19 -3.07 19.77 7.66
N ALA A 20 -3.40 20.88 7.01
CA ALA A 20 -4.30 20.89 5.86
C ALA A 20 -3.72 20.09 4.68
N LEU A 21 -2.42 20.23 4.40
CA LEU A 21 -1.74 19.45 3.36
C LEU A 21 -1.75 17.94 3.68
N VAL A 22 -1.41 17.56 4.91
CA VAL A 22 -1.47 16.15 5.34
C VAL A 22 -2.91 15.62 5.23
N GLY A 23 -3.89 16.41 5.67
CA GLY A 23 -5.30 16.04 5.57
C GLY A 23 -5.75 15.82 4.13
N LEU A 24 -5.31 16.65 3.20
CA LEU A 24 -5.60 16.50 1.77
C LEU A 24 -4.99 15.20 1.22
N VAL A 25 -3.72 14.93 1.52
CA VAL A 25 -3.05 13.68 1.08
C VAL A 25 -3.76 12.45 1.65
N VAL A 26 -4.11 12.46 2.93
CA VAL A 26 -4.81 11.34 3.58
C VAL A 26 -6.20 11.15 2.99
N TYR A 27 -6.91 12.24 2.73
CA TYR A 27 -8.23 12.19 2.07
C TYR A 27 -8.12 11.60 0.67
N ASP A 28 -7.15 12.06 -0.12
CA ASP A 28 -6.92 11.58 -1.48
C ASP A 28 -6.62 10.08 -1.50
N VAL A 29 -5.79 9.58 -0.59
CA VAL A 29 -5.44 8.15 -0.53
C VAL A 29 -6.58 7.26 0.00
N LEU A 30 -7.40 7.75 0.92
CA LEU A 30 -8.46 6.94 1.55
C LEU A 30 -9.78 6.94 0.79
N PHE A 31 -10.07 8.00 0.03
CA PHE A 31 -11.38 8.18 -0.61
C PHE A 31 -11.34 8.23 -2.14
N SER A 32 -10.16 8.19 -2.78
CA SER A 32 -10.08 8.08 -4.25
C SER A 32 -10.70 6.78 -4.74
N ARG A 33 -11.51 6.87 -5.80
CA ARG A 33 -12.11 5.68 -6.41
C ARG A 33 -11.06 4.85 -7.16
N PRO A 34 -11.15 3.51 -7.15
CA PRO A 34 -10.27 2.68 -7.96
C PRO A 34 -10.54 2.85 -9.45
N HIS A 35 -9.48 2.86 -10.24
CA HIS A 35 -9.54 2.79 -11.70
C HIS A 35 -9.47 1.34 -12.16
N LEU A 36 -10.47 0.89 -12.93
CA LEU A 36 -10.45 -0.42 -13.56
C LEU A 36 -9.46 -0.42 -14.72
N MET A 37 -8.48 -1.32 -14.67
CA MET A 37 -7.46 -1.48 -15.70
C MET A 37 -7.43 -2.92 -16.21
N ARG A 38 -6.93 -3.07 -17.44
CA ARG A 38 -6.71 -4.33 -18.10
C ARG A 38 -5.28 -4.36 -18.63
N GLY A 39 -4.63 -5.50 -18.56
CA GLY A 39 -3.32 -5.69 -19.18
C GLY A 39 -2.95 -7.16 -19.30
N VAL A 40 -1.78 -7.43 -19.87
CA VAL A 40 -1.26 -8.78 -20.11
C VAL A 40 -0.22 -9.15 -19.06
N ILE A 41 -0.34 -10.33 -18.47
CA ILE A 41 0.63 -10.82 -17.48
C ILE A 41 1.93 -11.12 -18.21
N VAL A 42 3.01 -10.45 -17.81
CA VAL A 42 4.35 -10.69 -18.37
C VAL A 42 5.21 -11.55 -17.45
N ASP A 43 4.94 -11.54 -16.15
CA ASP A 43 5.68 -12.33 -15.17
C ASP A 43 4.86 -12.56 -13.89
N LYS A 44 5.24 -13.56 -13.10
CA LYS A 44 4.56 -13.99 -11.87
C LYS A 44 5.58 -14.27 -10.76
N LEU A 45 5.37 -13.65 -9.61
CA LEU A 45 6.22 -13.80 -8.43
C LEU A 45 5.40 -14.22 -7.21
N PHE A 46 5.81 -15.32 -6.58
CA PHE A 46 5.33 -15.72 -5.26
C PHE A 46 6.36 -15.36 -4.20
N VAL A 47 5.95 -14.56 -3.21
CA VAL A 47 6.77 -14.21 -2.05
C VAL A 47 6.22 -15.00 -0.86
N PRO A 48 6.94 -16.05 -0.39
CA PRO A 48 6.48 -16.83 0.74
C PRO A 48 6.48 -15.98 2.00
N GLY A 49 5.49 -16.23 2.87
CA GLY A 49 5.40 -15.62 4.17
C GLY A 49 6.61 -16.03 5.03
N LYS A 50 7.08 -15.10 5.85
CA LYS A 50 8.17 -15.35 6.79
C LYS A 50 7.69 -15.01 8.19
N ASN A 51 7.73 -15.99 9.08
CA ASN A 51 7.53 -15.76 10.49
C ASN A 51 8.90 -15.67 11.16
N ASN A 52 9.30 -14.46 11.54
CA ASN A 52 10.50 -14.26 12.34
C ASN A 52 10.07 -14.11 13.79
N ALA A 53 10.20 -15.20 14.55
CA ALA A 53 10.09 -15.18 16.00
C ALA A 53 11.50 -15.08 16.58
N GLY A 54 11.86 -13.91 17.09
CA GLY A 54 13.14 -13.68 17.75
C GLY A 54 12.94 -13.50 19.26
N PRO A 55 13.77 -14.09 20.13
CA PRO A 55 13.82 -13.68 21.52
C PRO A 55 14.29 -12.22 21.58
N HIS A 56 13.63 -11.40 22.39
CA HIS A 56 14.01 -10.00 22.59
C HIS A 56 15.33 -9.92 23.39
N ALA A 57 16.47 -10.00 22.70
CA ALA A 57 17.78 -9.78 23.30
C ALA A 57 18.05 -8.27 23.42
N LEU A 58 17.75 -7.68 24.58
CA LEU A 58 18.22 -6.33 24.90
C LEU A 58 19.77 -6.32 24.88
N PRO A 59 20.43 -5.34 24.22
CA PRO A 59 21.89 -5.30 24.11
C PRO A 59 22.62 -5.06 25.45
N TYR A 60 21.91 -4.79 26.55
CA TYR A 60 22.49 -4.52 27.87
C TYR A 60 21.74 -5.30 28.97
N GLY A 61 22.32 -6.43 29.37
CA GLY A 61 21.72 -7.41 30.27
C GLY A 61 21.70 -7.03 31.76
N LYS A 62 20.79 -6.16 32.20
CA LYS A 62 20.52 -5.95 33.64
C LYS A 62 19.07 -5.61 34.04
N TYR A 63 18.07 -5.77 33.17
CA TYR A 63 16.66 -5.62 33.56
C TYR A 63 15.92 -6.93 33.33
N ARG A 64 15.03 -7.30 34.28
CA ARG A 64 14.15 -8.48 34.22
C ARG A 64 13.57 -8.63 32.81
N SER A 65 14.11 -9.56 32.03
CA SER A 65 13.58 -9.92 30.73
C SER A 65 12.28 -10.69 30.98
N TYR A 66 11.16 -10.08 30.61
CA TYR A 66 9.93 -10.85 30.42
C TYR A 66 10.08 -11.59 29.10
N ASP A 67 9.82 -12.90 29.10
CA ASP A 67 9.79 -13.71 27.88
C ASP A 67 8.54 -13.35 27.07
N TYR A 68 8.63 -12.28 26.27
CA TYR A 68 7.68 -12.05 25.19
C TYR A 68 8.40 -12.26 23.86
N ALA A 69 7.88 -13.19 23.06
CA ALA A 69 8.34 -13.38 21.70
C ALA A 69 7.77 -12.22 20.85
N ILE A 70 8.64 -11.44 20.22
CA ILE A 70 8.20 -10.55 19.15
C ILE A 70 8.05 -11.42 17.91
N GLN A 71 6.81 -11.56 17.45
CA GLN A 71 6.49 -12.22 16.20
C GLN A 71 6.31 -11.14 15.13
N ALA A 72 7.22 -11.10 14.17
CA ALA A 72 7.02 -10.36 12.94
C ALA A 72 6.55 -11.35 11.87
N GLU A 73 5.27 -11.30 11.53
CA GLU A 73 4.66 -12.14 10.51
C GLU A 73 4.59 -11.37 9.19
N GLN A 74 5.40 -11.77 8.22
CA GLN A 74 5.23 -11.36 6.84
C GLN A 74 4.22 -12.31 6.19
N GLN A 75 3.07 -11.78 5.78
CA GLN A 75 2.07 -12.53 5.02
C GLN A 75 2.62 -12.90 3.63
N GLU A 76 2.18 -14.05 3.12
CA GLU A 76 2.46 -14.46 1.75
C GLU A 76 1.94 -13.39 0.75
N GLN A 77 2.60 -13.27 -0.40
CA GLN A 77 2.18 -12.35 -1.47
C GLN A 77 2.25 -13.06 -2.82
N TRP A 78 1.18 -12.91 -3.61
CA TRP A 78 1.04 -13.46 -4.95
C TRP A 78 0.98 -12.28 -5.89
N ILE A 79 2.02 -12.07 -6.68
CA ILE A 79 2.23 -10.85 -7.45
C ILE A 79 2.27 -11.20 -8.93
N ALA A 80 1.41 -10.58 -9.73
CA ALA A 80 1.50 -10.59 -11.19
C ALA A 80 2.11 -9.26 -11.67
N PHE A 81 3.08 -9.33 -12.58
CA PHE A 81 3.55 -8.17 -13.32
C PHE A 81 2.76 -8.07 -14.61
N VAL A 82 2.10 -6.95 -14.82
CA VAL A 82 1.13 -6.77 -15.90
C VAL A 82 1.55 -5.61 -16.78
N GLN A 83 1.73 -5.87 -18.07
CA GLN A 83 1.94 -4.82 -19.06
C GLN A 83 0.60 -4.23 -19.48
N VAL A 84 0.44 -2.92 -19.29
CA VAL A 84 -0.72 -2.15 -19.74
C VAL A 84 -0.47 -1.54 -21.12
N ASP A 85 -1.52 -1.07 -21.79
CA ASP A 85 -1.49 -0.58 -23.17
C ASP A 85 -0.45 0.53 -23.44
N ASP A 86 -0.09 1.31 -22.42
CA ASP A 86 0.95 2.35 -22.47
C ASP A 86 2.39 1.77 -22.39
N GLY A 87 2.54 0.45 -22.52
CA GLY A 87 3.81 -0.28 -22.46
C GLY A 87 4.43 -0.40 -21.05
N LYS A 88 3.86 0.27 -20.05
CA LYS A 88 4.30 0.22 -18.65
C LYS A 88 3.97 -1.14 -18.02
N VAL A 89 4.85 -1.61 -17.13
CA VAL A 89 4.63 -2.81 -16.33
C VAL A 89 4.24 -2.40 -14.91
N LEU A 90 3.08 -2.88 -14.46
CA LEU A 90 2.53 -2.62 -13.13
C LEU A 90 2.63 -3.87 -12.26
N LYS A 91 2.93 -3.67 -10.98
CA LYS A 91 2.88 -4.71 -9.96
C LYS A 91 1.45 -4.85 -9.44
N VAL A 92 0.81 -5.98 -9.70
CA VAL A 92 -0.56 -6.27 -9.25
C VAL A 92 -0.54 -7.39 -8.22
N ASN A 93 -1.12 -7.14 -7.05
CA ASN A 93 -1.30 -8.19 -6.06
C ASN A 93 -2.55 -9.01 -6.40
N CYS A 94 -2.46 -10.32 -6.23
CA CYS A 94 -3.50 -11.29 -6.56
C CYS A 94 -3.88 -12.09 -5.31
N HIS A 95 -5.10 -12.65 -5.32
CA HIS A 95 -5.44 -13.76 -4.45
C HIS A 95 -4.77 -15.05 -4.95
N SER A 96 -4.52 -16.00 -4.05
CA SER A 96 -3.87 -17.29 -4.37
C SER A 96 -4.58 -18.02 -5.52
N ASN A 97 -5.93 -18.09 -5.46
CA ASN A 97 -6.74 -18.78 -6.45
C ASN A 97 -6.60 -18.15 -7.85
N HIS A 98 -6.67 -16.81 -7.95
CA HIS A 98 -6.50 -16.12 -9.23
C HIS A 98 -5.07 -16.20 -9.76
N TYR A 99 -4.08 -16.19 -8.86
CA TYR A 99 -2.69 -16.35 -9.24
C TYR A 99 -2.39 -17.73 -9.81
N GLU A 100 -2.95 -18.82 -9.25
CA GLU A 100 -2.66 -20.17 -9.73
C GLU A 100 -3.29 -20.48 -11.09
N ILE A 101 -4.49 -19.95 -11.34
CA ILE A 101 -5.24 -20.23 -12.57
C ILE A 101 -4.67 -19.48 -13.77
N LYS A 102 -4.23 -18.23 -13.60
CA LYS A 102 -3.77 -17.37 -14.70
C LYS A 102 -2.31 -17.64 -15.08
N GLN A 103 -2.03 -17.70 -16.37
CA GLN A 103 -0.69 -17.91 -16.93
C GLN A 103 -0.08 -16.60 -17.42
N VAL A 104 1.23 -16.64 -17.70
CA VAL A 104 1.88 -15.57 -18.48
C VAL A 104 1.20 -15.50 -19.86
N ASP A 105 1.10 -14.30 -20.41
CA ASP A 105 0.34 -13.93 -21.63
C ASP A 105 -1.20 -13.88 -21.47
N ASP A 106 -1.74 -14.28 -20.32
CA ASP A 106 -3.16 -14.07 -20.03
C ASP A 106 -3.49 -12.60 -19.74
N THR A 107 -4.74 -12.22 -20.00
CA THR A 107 -5.25 -10.92 -19.59
C THR A 107 -5.64 -10.92 -18.11
N LEU A 108 -5.17 -9.92 -17.37
CA LEU A 108 -5.60 -9.60 -16.01
C LEU A 108 -6.48 -8.34 -15.99
N HIS A 109 -7.63 -8.43 -15.31
CA HIS A 109 -8.42 -7.27 -14.93
C HIS A 109 -8.09 -6.93 -13.48
N PHE A 110 -7.80 -5.66 -13.20
CA PHE A 110 -7.39 -5.25 -11.86
C PHE A 110 -7.79 -3.81 -11.58
N LYS A 111 -7.95 -3.49 -10.29
CA LYS A 111 -8.20 -2.13 -9.83
C LYS A 111 -6.87 -1.49 -9.47
N LYS A 112 -6.58 -0.37 -10.12
CA LYS A 112 -5.47 0.53 -9.78
C LYS A 112 -6.00 1.63 -8.87
N TYR A 113 -5.40 1.74 -7.69
CA TYR A 113 -5.73 2.76 -6.72
C TYR A 113 -4.71 3.89 -6.81
N THR A 114 -5.19 5.03 -7.28
CA THR A 114 -4.41 6.24 -7.54
C THR A 114 -5.18 7.42 -6.96
N GLY A 115 -4.50 8.30 -6.23
CA GLY A 115 -5.11 9.52 -5.70
C GLY A 115 -5.71 10.39 -6.83
N GLU A 116 -6.90 10.94 -6.62
CA GLU A 116 -7.60 11.74 -7.63
C GLU A 116 -6.96 13.11 -7.83
N LEU A 117 -6.44 13.70 -6.75
CA LEU A 117 -5.86 15.06 -6.76
C LEU A 117 -4.35 15.04 -7.02
N LEU A 118 -3.63 14.10 -6.41
CA LEU A 118 -2.17 14.06 -6.45
C LEU A 118 -1.61 12.95 -7.34
N HIS A 119 -2.48 12.10 -7.91
CA HIS A 119 -2.11 10.97 -8.77
C HIS A 119 -1.04 10.06 -8.17
N ILE A 120 -1.05 9.92 -6.84
CA ILE A 120 -0.13 9.04 -6.13
C ILE A 120 -0.62 7.61 -6.32
N ASP A 121 0.17 6.79 -7.03
CA ASP A 121 -0.09 5.36 -7.19
C ASP A 121 0.33 4.62 -5.92
N TYR A 122 -0.61 3.98 -5.23
CA TYR A 122 -0.31 3.30 -3.96
C TYR A 122 -0.61 1.80 -3.98
N PHE A 123 -1.58 1.34 -4.77
CA PHE A 123 -1.97 -0.06 -4.76
C PHE A 123 -2.56 -0.53 -6.09
N SER A 124 -2.36 -1.79 -6.44
CA SER A 124 -3.03 -2.43 -7.57
C SER A 124 -3.39 -3.84 -7.17
N HIS A 125 -4.67 -4.18 -7.27
CA HIS A 125 -5.20 -5.45 -6.76
C HIS A 125 -6.15 -6.07 -7.75
N ASN A 126 -5.98 -7.37 -7.97
CA ASN A 126 -6.91 -8.16 -8.75
C ASN A 126 -8.15 -8.47 -7.90
N GLU A 127 -9.24 -7.77 -8.20
CA GLU A 127 -10.56 -7.95 -7.60
C GLU A 127 -11.57 -8.50 -8.62
N GLU A 128 -11.19 -9.55 -9.36
CA GLU A 128 -12.10 -10.24 -10.31
C GLU A 128 -13.35 -10.87 -9.62
N ASP A 129 -13.56 -10.69 -8.31
CA ASP A 129 -14.68 -11.24 -7.54
C ASP A 129 -15.84 -10.26 -7.22
N VAL A 130 -15.85 -9.01 -7.72
CA VAL A 130 -16.92 -8.04 -7.33
C VAL A 130 -17.59 -7.30 -8.51
N GLU A 131 -17.84 -7.99 -9.62
CA GLU A 131 -18.84 -7.57 -10.62
C GLU A 131 -19.86 -8.69 -10.91
N GLN A 132 -20.41 -9.26 -9.83
CA GLN A 132 -21.75 -9.86 -9.83
C GLN A 132 -22.65 -9.18 -8.80
N GLU A 133 -22.75 -7.85 -8.84
CA GLU A 133 -23.89 -7.14 -8.28
C GLU A 133 -24.36 -6.06 -9.26
N GLY A 134 -25.47 -6.34 -9.95
CA GLY A 134 -26.29 -5.29 -10.56
C GLY A 134 -26.69 -5.54 -12.01
N ILE A 135 -27.86 -6.15 -12.17
CA ILE A 135 -28.80 -5.87 -13.27
C ILE A 135 -29.18 -4.38 -13.23
#